data_AF-A0A524IHH3-F1
#
_entry.id   AF-A0A524IHH3-F1
#
_cell.length_a   1.000
_cell.length_b   1.000
_cell.length_c   1.000
_cell.angle_alpha   90.00
_cell.angle_beta   90.00
_cell.angle_gamma   90.00
#
_symmetry.space_group_name_H-M   'P 1'
#
loop_
_entity.id
_entity.type
_entity.pdbx_description
1 polymer ?
#
loop_
_entity_poly.entity_id
_entity_poly.type
_entity_poly.pdbx_seq_one_letter_code
_entity_poly.pdbx_strand_id
1 'polypeptide(L)'
;MKKERVLIVEDERIIALDLQRRLERFDYTVVGLAATGADALEKAKTLAPDIILMDIMLSGDLDGIDAAMVLNKTIQIPVIFLTAFADEKTLERAKAAEPFGYILKPFKDRELYTTIDIALYKYRIDNTLKKQERRFSAILRSIGDGIIATDNERNVQFMNPVAEAITGWQEEEAKTRPIKEILTILRPDAREPLDFSQIGRDKTRSSSVFFKDSVIQNRHGESLPVEGTISAILDRENNPEGHVIALRDITERKQMFDTISYQASHDSLTGLSNRTAFSKALTKHIETAQKENRQHAFIYVDLDQFKLINDTCGHAAGDELLLETTSIIKGVFRSSDICARLGGDEFGILLCDSTQDVALSIAQRLHKRLSGHRLVCADKSHNIHSSMGLVMINTESRDIQTVLAAADDACYLAKDEGGKRIKLYETTDQLFLKRRGEMEWVSRLLKALEEDKFVLFCQPIVPLVQRQNDIWKGEILIRMLDENSSIIPPADFLPAAERYNLMPLIDRWVIRHTLEMSQRIRESKGHDGMERIFTINLSAESVADETFLEYIFSRFEDFGLPPQS
;
A
#
# COMPACT_ATOMS: atom_id res chain seq x y z
N MET A 1 -7.94 -26.16 -50.51
CA MET A 1 -6.92 -26.45 -49.48
C MET A 1 -5.59 -25.89 -49.95
N LYS A 2 -4.75 -25.38 -49.04
CA LYS A 2 -3.42 -24.89 -49.40
C LYS A 2 -2.58 -26.11 -49.78
N LYS A 3 -2.02 -26.13 -51.00
CA LYS A 3 -1.14 -27.22 -51.44
C LYS A 3 0.20 -27.10 -50.72
N GLU A 4 0.68 -28.21 -50.17
CA GLU A 4 1.97 -28.24 -49.47
C GLU A 4 3.12 -28.01 -50.45
N ARG A 5 4.08 -27.19 -50.04
CA ARG A 5 5.15 -26.66 -50.88
C ARG A 5 6.40 -27.52 -50.72
N VAL A 6 6.84 -28.16 -51.80
CA VAL A 6 7.98 -29.08 -51.78
C VAL A 6 9.17 -28.46 -52.52
N LEU A 7 10.35 -28.45 -51.90
CA LEU A 7 11.61 -28.19 -52.57
C LEU A 7 12.31 -29.52 -52.83
N ILE A 8 12.70 -29.77 -54.08
CA ILE A 8 13.43 -30.99 -54.47
C ILE A 8 14.89 -30.61 -54.66
N VAL A 9 15.79 -31.35 -54.03
CA VAL A 9 17.24 -31.18 -54.14
C VAL A 9 17.84 -32.48 -54.65
N GLU A 10 18.28 -32.45 -55.90
CA GLU A 10 18.76 -33.61 -56.66
C GLU A 10 19.65 -33.09 -57.78
N ASP A 11 20.87 -33.61 -57.89
CA ASP A 11 21.85 -33.18 -58.90
C ASP A 11 21.53 -33.74 -60.29
N GLU A 12 20.94 -34.93 -60.37
CA GLU A 12 20.45 -35.52 -61.61
C GLU A 12 19.12 -34.89 -62.06
N ARG A 13 19.19 -34.02 -63.08
CA ARG A 13 18.04 -33.27 -63.60
C ARG A 13 16.86 -34.14 -64.03
N ILE A 14 17.13 -35.32 -64.59
CA ILE A 14 16.09 -36.26 -65.03
C ILE A 14 15.30 -36.78 -63.83
N ILE A 15 16.01 -37.13 -62.75
CA ILE A 15 15.41 -37.60 -61.50
C ILE A 15 14.58 -36.49 -60.85
N ALA A 16 15.13 -35.27 -60.77
CA ALA A 16 14.43 -34.12 -60.21
C ALA A 16 13.10 -33.82 -60.94
N LEU A 17 13.09 -33.91 -62.27
CA LEU A 17 11.89 -33.69 -63.09
C LEU A 17 10.87 -34.85 -62.97
N ASP A 18 11.33 -36.10 -62.81
CA ASP A 18 10.43 -37.24 -62.55
C ASP A 18 9.73 -37.09 -61.20
N LEU A 19 10.48 -36.76 -60.14
CA LEU A 19 9.93 -36.45 -58.82
C LEU A 19 8.95 -35.29 -58.88
N GLN A 20 9.27 -34.22 -59.60
CA GLN A 20 8.37 -33.08 -59.76
C GLN A 20 7.03 -33.50 -60.36
N ARG A 21 7.04 -34.23 -61.48
CA ARG A 21 5.82 -34.69 -62.14
C ARG A 21 4.99 -35.61 -61.25
N ARG A 22 5.64 -36.50 -60.49
CA ARG A 22 4.96 -37.38 -59.54
C ARG A 22 4.27 -36.58 -58.44
N LEU A 23 4.99 -35.66 -57.81
CA LEU A 23 4.46 -34.83 -56.72
C LEU A 23 3.31 -33.92 -57.17
N GLU A 24 3.44 -33.30 -58.35
CA GLU A 24 2.38 -32.45 -58.93
C GLU A 24 1.11 -33.26 -59.26
N ARG A 25 1.25 -34.54 -59.67
CA ARG A 25 0.12 -35.45 -59.87
C ARG A 25 -0.62 -35.78 -58.56
N PHE A 26 0.06 -35.68 -57.42
CA PHE A 26 -0.48 -35.92 -56.08
C PHE A 26 -0.80 -34.62 -55.33
N ASP A 27 -1.04 -33.53 -56.05
CA ASP A 27 -1.51 -32.24 -55.52
C ASP A 27 -0.52 -31.48 -54.62
N TYR A 28 0.76 -31.86 -54.63
CA TYR A 28 1.85 -31.06 -54.05
C TYR A 28 2.26 -29.93 -55.00
N THR A 29 2.76 -28.82 -54.46
CA THR A 29 3.33 -27.72 -55.24
C THR A 29 4.84 -27.75 -55.14
N VAL A 30 5.53 -28.10 -56.22
CA VAL A 30 7.00 -28.04 -56.26
C VAL A 30 7.41 -26.60 -56.49
N VAL A 31 7.97 -25.97 -55.45
CA VAL A 31 8.30 -24.53 -55.47
C VAL A 31 9.65 -24.23 -56.10
N GLY A 32 10.53 -25.23 -56.16
CA GLY A 32 11.86 -25.10 -56.74
C GLY A 32 12.55 -26.44 -56.90
N LEU A 33 13.55 -26.46 -57.77
CA LEU A 33 14.50 -27.56 -57.94
C LEU A 33 15.90 -27.02 -57.66
N ALA A 34 16.68 -27.69 -56.84
CA ALA A 34 18.07 -27.36 -56.56
C ALA A 34 18.98 -28.53 -56.93
N ALA A 35 20.17 -28.24 -57.47
CA ALA A 35 21.13 -29.27 -57.90
C ALA A 35 22.32 -29.43 -56.94
N THR A 36 22.52 -28.47 -56.03
CA THR A 36 23.62 -28.47 -55.05
C THR A 36 23.11 -28.10 -53.67
N GLY A 37 23.84 -28.49 -52.62
CA GLY A 37 23.50 -28.13 -51.24
C GLY A 37 23.44 -26.62 -51.01
N ALA A 38 24.36 -25.85 -51.61
CA ALA A 38 24.37 -24.38 -51.50
C ALA A 38 23.13 -23.72 -52.11
N ASP A 39 22.72 -24.17 -53.30
CA ASP A 39 21.51 -23.70 -53.99
C ASP A 39 20.24 -24.07 -53.20
N ALA A 40 20.23 -25.24 -52.55
CA ALA A 40 19.15 -25.65 -51.66
C ALA A 40 19.01 -24.71 -50.44
N LEU A 41 20.10 -24.29 -49.82
CA LEU A 41 20.09 -23.35 -48.69
C LEU A 41 19.53 -21.97 -49.09
N GLU A 42 19.90 -21.47 -50.26
CA GLU A 42 19.41 -20.19 -50.76
C GLU A 42 17.90 -20.28 -51.08
N LYS A 43 17.49 -21.31 -51.83
CA LYS A 43 16.11 -21.54 -52.21
C LYS A 43 15.19 -21.81 -51.04
N ALA A 44 15.66 -22.51 -50.00
CA ALA A 44 14.87 -22.73 -48.80
C ALA A 44 14.51 -21.42 -48.09
N LYS A 45 15.43 -20.44 -48.06
CA LYS A 45 15.19 -19.11 -47.48
C LYS A 45 14.23 -18.27 -48.30
N THR A 46 14.38 -18.27 -49.64
CA THR A 46 13.59 -17.40 -50.51
C THR A 46 12.21 -17.97 -50.79
N LEU A 47 12.12 -19.29 -50.98
CA LEU A 47 10.88 -19.96 -51.38
C LEU A 47 10.06 -20.43 -50.18
N ALA A 48 10.64 -20.60 -48.98
CA ALA A 48 9.94 -21.07 -47.78
C ALA A 48 9.08 -22.33 -48.04
N PRO A 49 9.70 -23.47 -48.42
CA PRO A 49 8.98 -24.73 -48.60
C PRO A 49 8.46 -25.29 -47.27
N ASP A 50 7.40 -26.09 -47.33
CA ASP A 50 6.85 -26.81 -46.18
C ASP A 50 7.64 -28.11 -45.89
N ILE A 51 8.28 -28.69 -46.92
CA ILE A 51 9.16 -29.87 -46.81
C ILE A 51 10.23 -29.89 -47.90
N ILE A 52 11.37 -30.52 -47.61
CA ILE A 52 12.50 -30.66 -48.54
C ILE A 52 12.76 -32.14 -48.79
N LEU A 53 12.78 -32.53 -50.07
CA LEU A 53 13.28 -33.83 -50.51
C LEU A 53 14.74 -33.64 -50.92
N MET A 54 15.66 -34.28 -50.21
CA MET A 54 17.10 -34.03 -50.32
C MET A 54 17.82 -35.31 -50.70
N ASP A 55 18.46 -35.36 -51.87
CA ASP A 55 19.41 -36.44 -52.12
C ASP A 55 20.58 -36.36 -51.14
N ILE A 56 21.00 -37.50 -50.61
CA ILE A 56 22.12 -37.61 -49.69
C ILE A 56 23.43 -37.26 -50.41
N MET A 57 23.58 -37.74 -51.65
CA MET A 57 24.77 -37.50 -52.46
C MET A 57 24.44 -36.36 -53.44
N LEU A 58 25.07 -35.21 -53.24
CA LEU A 58 24.93 -34.06 -54.14
C LEU A 58 26.29 -33.68 -54.72
N SER A 59 26.29 -33.23 -55.97
CA SER A 59 27.45 -32.59 -56.57
C SER A 59 27.76 -31.24 -55.89
N GLY A 60 29.05 -30.98 -55.61
CA GLY A 60 29.56 -29.72 -55.03
C GLY A 60 30.27 -29.90 -53.69
N ASP A 61 30.56 -28.77 -53.02
CA ASP A 61 31.32 -28.74 -51.75
C ASP A 61 30.50 -29.15 -50.52
N LEU A 62 29.17 -29.07 -50.62
CA LEU A 62 28.21 -29.42 -49.57
C LEU A 62 27.35 -30.58 -50.05
N ASP A 63 27.49 -31.73 -49.40
CA ASP A 63 26.59 -32.85 -49.65
C ASP A 63 25.21 -32.65 -49.01
N GLY A 64 24.27 -33.56 -49.30
CA GLY A 64 22.89 -33.43 -48.84
C GLY A 64 22.73 -33.49 -47.32
N ILE A 65 23.61 -34.23 -46.63
CA ILE A 65 23.56 -34.36 -45.18
C ILE A 65 24.01 -33.05 -44.53
N ASP A 66 25.12 -32.47 -45.00
CA ASP A 66 25.64 -31.20 -44.51
C ASP A 66 24.62 -30.07 -44.74
N ALA A 67 24.00 -30.02 -45.93
CA ALA A 67 22.94 -29.07 -46.23
C ALA A 67 21.74 -29.23 -45.28
N ALA A 68 21.31 -30.47 -45.00
CA ALA A 68 20.22 -30.75 -44.08
C ALA A 68 20.53 -30.32 -42.64
N MET A 69 21.75 -30.53 -42.14
CA MET A 69 22.16 -30.06 -40.81
C MET A 69 22.07 -28.54 -40.68
N VAL A 70 22.49 -27.80 -41.70
CA VAL A 70 22.39 -26.33 -41.73
C VAL A 70 20.93 -25.89 -41.75
N LEU A 71 20.08 -26.52 -42.58
CA LEU A 71 18.65 -26.21 -42.66
C LEU A 71 17.92 -26.46 -41.35
N ASN A 72 18.21 -27.57 -40.67
CA ASN A 72 17.62 -27.90 -39.38
C ASN A 72 17.98 -26.86 -38.32
N LYS A 73 19.24 -26.38 -38.30
CA LYS A 73 19.67 -25.34 -37.34
C LYS A 73 19.09 -23.95 -37.62
N THR A 74 18.89 -23.59 -38.89
CA THR A 74 18.59 -22.19 -39.28
C THR A 74 17.12 -21.92 -39.59
N ILE A 75 16.46 -22.81 -40.33
CA ILE A 75 15.08 -22.58 -40.83
C ILE A 75 14.09 -23.62 -40.26
N GLN A 76 14.59 -24.72 -39.69
CA GLN A 76 13.79 -25.78 -39.06
C GLN A 76 12.71 -26.37 -39.98
N ILE A 77 13.02 -26.63 -41.25
CA ILE A 77 12.09 -27.26 -42.21
C ILE A 77 12.32 -28.78 -42.20
N PRO A 78 11.27 -29.63 -42.23
CA PRO A 78 11.45 -31.08 -42.28
C PRO A 78 12.15 -31.50 -43.58
N VAL A 79 13.18 -32.34 -43.44
CA VAL A 79 13.94 -32.91 -44.55
C VAL A 79 13.69 -34.42 -44.63
N ILE A 80 13.38 -34.91 -45.83
CA ILE A 80 13.35 -36.34 -46.16
C ILE A 80 14.54 -36.62 -47.07
N PHE A 81 15.34 -37.61 -46.70
CA PHE A 81 16.47 -38.01 -47.54
C PHE A 81 16.03 -38.95 -48.66
N LEU A 82 16.51 -38.69 -49.87
CA LEU A 82 16.45 -39.60 -51.01
C LEU A 82 17.75 -40.40 -51.01
N THR A 83 17.66 -41.73 -51.04
CA THR A 83 18.83 -42.60 -50.92
C THR A 83 18.80 -43.67 -51.99
N ALA A 84 19.88 -43.82 -52.74
CA ALA A 84 20.24 -45.09 -53.37
C ALA A 84 21.09 -45.89 -52.38
N PHE A 85 20.93 -47.23 -52.32
CA PHE A 85 21.71 -48.17 -51.49
C PHE A 85 22.98 -47.55 -50.86
N ALA A 86 22.85 -47.02 -49.64
CA ALA A 86 23.92 -46.28 -48.97
C ALA A 86 24.68 -47.20 -48.01
N ASP A 87 25.98 -46.97 -47.85
CA ASP A 87 26.80 -47.68 -46.87
C ASP A 87 26.45 -47.24 -45.44
N GLU A 88 26.77 -48.09 -44.46
CA GLU A 88 26.38 -47.92 -43.06
C GLU A 88 26.89 -46.58 -42.47
N LYS A 89 28.08 -46.13 -42.89
CA LYS A 89 28.67 -44.85 -42.43
C LYS A 89 27.86 -43.64 -42.89
N THR A 90 27.37 -43.66 -44.13
CA THR A 90 26.56 -42.56 -44.68
C THR A 90 25.20 -42.48 -43.96
N LEU A 91 24.58 -43.62 -43.66
CA LEU A 91 23.34 -43.67 -42.88
C LEU A 91 23.52 -43.21 -41.43
N GLU A 92 24.63 -43.57 -40.78
CA GLU A 92 24.93 -43.05 -39.43
C GLU A 92 25.12 -41.53 -39.42
N ARG A 93 25.84 -40.99 -40.41
CA ARG A 93 26.01 -39.54 -40.54
C ARG A 93 24.68 -38.83 -40.82
N ALA A 94 23.80 -39.44 -41.64
CA ALA A 94 22.47 -38.91 -41.92
C ALA A 94 21.59 -38.84 -40.66
N LYS A 95 21.72 -39.77 -39.71
CA LYS A 95 20.97 -39.74 -38.43
C LYS A 95 21.25 -38.48 -37.62
N ALA A 96 22.49 -37.96 -37.66
CA ALA A 96 22.87 -36.74 -36.93
C ALA A 96 22.18 -35.48 -37.47
N ALA A 97 21.63 -35.51 -38.68
CA ALA A 97 20.82 -34.43 -39.24
C ALA A 97 19.34 -34.47 -38.78
N GLU A 98 18.95 -35.51 -38.03
CA GLU A 98 17.57 -35.76 -37.56
C GLU A 98 16.50 -35.69 -38.67
N PRO A 99 16.61 -36.49 -39.75
CA PRO A 99 15.67 -36.43 -40.84
C PRO A 99 14.29 -36.94 -40.44
N PHE A 100 13.26 -36.41 -41.11
CA PHE A 100 11.87 -36.80 -40.90
C PHE A 100 11.47 -38.06 -41.67
N GLY A 101 12.33 -38.55 -42.57
CA GLY A 101 12.13 -39.81 -43.29
C GLY A 101 13.24 -40.11 -44.29
N TYR A 102 13.16 -41.29 -44.87
CA TYR A 102 14.02 -41.76 -45.96
C TYR A 102 13.15 -42.34 -47.08
N ILE A 103 13.55 -42.13 -48.33
CA ILE A 103 12.89 -42.70 -49.51
C ILE A 103 13.95 -43.35 -50.40
N LEU A 104 13.72 -44.61 -50.77
CA LEU A 104 14.66 -45.37 -51.60
C LEU A 104 14.44 -45.14 -53.10
N LYS A 105 15.54 -44.97 -53.85
CA LYS A 105 15.56 -44.97 -55.32
C LYS A 105 15.53 -46.43 -55.84
N PRO A 106 14.73 -46.79 -56.88
CA PRO A 106 13.79 -45.96 -57.64
C PRO A 106 12.46 -45.72 -56.90
N PHE A 107 11.92 -44.50 -57.04
CA PHE A 107 10.76 -44.06 -56.26
C PHE A 107 9.47 -44.80 -56.63
N LYS A 108 8.76 -45.28 -55.60
CA LYS A 108 7.40 -45.78 -55.71
C LYS A 108 6.42 -44.71 -55.25
N ASP A 109 5.39 -44.45 -56.04
CA ASP A 109 4.41 -43.38 -55.78
C ASP A 109 3.79 -43.46 -54.37
N ARG A 110 3.44 -44.68 -53.92
CA ARG A 110 2.85 -44.89 -52.60
C ARG A 110 3.83 -44.57 -51.46
N GLU A 111 5.09 -44.93 -51.61
CA GLU A 111 6.14 -44.70 -50.61
C GLU A 111 6.45 -43.20 -50.50
N LEU A 112 6.61 -42.53 -51.65
CA LEU A 112 6.83 -41.08 -51.72
C LEU A 112 5.73 -40.31 -50.96
N TYR A 113 4.46 -40.61 -51.25
CA TYR A 113 3.33 -39.97 -50.60
C TYR A 113 3.27 -40.26 -49.10
N THR A 114 3.32 -41.54 -48.69
CA THR A 114 3.19 -41.92 -47.28
C THR A 114 4.31 -41.33 -46.43
N THR A 115 5.54 -41.29 -46.93
CA THR A 115 6.67 -40.71 -46.19
C THR A 115 6.54 -39.20 -46.06
N ILE A 116 6.12 -38.49 -47.11
CA ILE A 116 5.88 -37.03 -47.05
C ILE A 116 4.75 -36.70 -46.07
N ASP A 117 3.65 -37.42 -46.12
CA ASP A 117 2.48 -37.17 -45.25
C ASP A 117 2.82 -37.41 -43.77
N ILE A 118 3.50 -38.52 -43.46
CA ILE A 118 3.97 -38.82 -42.09
C ILE A 118 4.97 -37.78 -41.61
N ALA A 119 5.92 -37.35 -42.47
CA ALA A 119 6.91 -36.35 -42.10
C ALA A 119 6.28 -35.00 -41.76
N LEU A 120 5.35 -34.52 -42.60
CA LEU A 120 4.60 -33.28 -42.35
C LEU A 120 3.74 -33.38 -41.09
N TYR A 121 3.08 -34.51 -40.87
CA TYR A 121 2.27 -34.74 -39.67
C TYR A 121 3.12 -34.71 -38.40
N LYS A 122 4.25 -35.43 -38.39
CA LYS A 122 5.19 -35.47 -37.25
C LYS A 122 5.73 -34.07 -36.96
N TYR A 123 6.17 -33.34 -37.99
CA TYR A 123 6.67 -31.98 -37.85
C TYR A 123 5.63 -31.01 -37.24
N ARG A 124 4.36 -31.11 -37.64
CA ARG A 124 3.27 -30.30 -37.07
C ARG A 124 3.01 -30.59 -35.60
N ILE A 125 3.04 -31.85 -35.20
CA ILE A 125 2.88 -32.25 -33.79
C ILE A 125 4.03 -31.69 -32.96
N ASP A 126 5.28 -31.91 -33.39
CA ASP A 126 6.46 -31.47 -32.65
C ASP A 126 6.48 -29.95 -32.48
N ASN A 127 6.13 -29.20 -33.52
CA ASN A 127 6.02 -27.74 -33.43
C ASN A 127 4.86 -27.26 -32.54
N THR A 128 3.73 -27.96 -32.58
CA THR A 128 2.58 -27.63 -31.72
C THR A 128 2.93 -27.86 -30.26
N LEU A 129 3.61 -28.97 -29.96
CA LEU A 129 4.08 -29.32 -28.62
C LEU A 129 5.07 -28.26 -28.11
N LYS A 130 6.11 -27.94 -28.88
CA LYS A 130 7.10 -26.88 -28.54
C LYS A 130 6.44 -25.53 -28.31
N LYS A 131 5.40 -25.18 -29.10
CA LYS A 131 4.66 -23.91 -28.93
C LYS A 131 3.82 -23.92 -27.65
N GLN A 132 3.19 -25.04 -27.31
CA GLN A 132 2.44 -25.19 -26.06
C GLN A 132 3.37 -25.10 -24.85
N GLU A 133 4.52 -25.79 -24.88
CA GLU A 133 5.54 -25.72 -23.83
C GLU A 133 6.02 -24.30 -23.61
N ARG A 134 6.43 -23.59 -24.67
CA ARG A 134 6.86 -22.19 -24.59
C ARG A 134 5.77 -21.29 -23.99
N ARG A 135 4.50 -21.48 -24.39
CA ARG A 135 3.38 -20.69 -23.87
C ARG A 135 3.13 -20.99 -22.39
N PHE A 136 3.18 -22.26 -22.00
CA PHE A 136 3.00 -22.69 -20.61
C PHE A 136 4.11 -22.12 -19.71
N SER A 137 5.37 -22.21 -20.14
CA SER A 137 6.50 -21.61 -19.43
C SER A 137 6.36 -20.09 -19.28
N ALA A 138 5.87 -19.38 -20.31
CA ALA A 138 5.64 -17.94 -20.23
C ALA A 138 4.56 -17.57 -19.21
N ILE A 139 3.45 -18.33 -19.16
CA ILE A 139 2.39 -18.13 -18.17
C ILE A 139 2.93 -18.32 -16.75
N LEU A 140 3.63 -19.42 -16.49
CA LEU A 140 4.16 -19.72 -15.15
C LEU A 140 5.22 -18.71 -14.67
N ARG A 141 5.98 -18.09 -15.59
CA ARG A 141 6.92 -17.01 -15.27
C ARG A 141 6.26 -15.66 -15.00
N SER A 142 5.04 -15.46 -15.50
CA SER A 142 4.28 -14.21 -15.31
C SER A 142 3.48 -14.17 -13.99
N ILE A 143 3.33 -15.32 -13.34
CA ILE A 143 2.62 -15.44 -12.07
C ILE A 143 3.54 -14.93 -10.96
N GLY A 144 3.04 -14.01 -10.14
CA GLY A 144 3.77 -13.46 -8.98
C GLY A 144 3.84 -14.40 -7.76
N ASP A 145 3.27 -15.60 -7.87
CA ASP A 145 3.36 -16.67 -6.87
C ASP A 145 4.46 -17.66 -7.28
N GLY A 146 5.19 -18.18 -6.29
CA GLY A 146 6.11 -19.29 -6.45
C GLY A 146 5.37 -20.58 -6.73
N ILE A 147 5.64 -21.21 -7.87
CA ILE A 147 5.04 -22.48 -8.28
C ILE A 147 6.10 -23.57 -8.26
N ILE A 148 5.81 -24.66 -7.55
CA ILE A 148 6.63 -25.87 -7.50
C ILE A 148 5.77 -27.05 -7.90
N ALA A 149 6.22 -27.86 -8.86
CA ALA A 149 5.56 -29.11 -9.22
C ALA A 149 6.44 -30.31 -8.83
N THR A 150 5.79 -31.36 -8.35
CA THR A 150 6.41 -32.60 -7.88
C THR A 150 5.77 -33.82 -8.55
N ASP A 151 6.52 -34.91 -8.63
CA ASP A 151 6.00 -36.22 -9.03
C ASP A 151 5.24 -36.94 -7.89
N ASN A 152 4.78 -38.16 -8.15
CA ASN A 152 4.12 -39.02 -7.17
C ASN A 152 5.02 -39.44 -5.99
N GLU A 153 6.34 -39.43 -6.16
CA GLU A 153 7.32 -39.71 -5.11
C GLU A 153 7.71 -38.46 -4.30
N ARG A 154 7.16 -37.30 -4.68
CA ARG A 154 7.41 -35.96 -4.12
C ARG A 154 8.78 -35.40 -4.45
N ASN A 155 9.36 -35.83 -5.56
CA ASN A 155 10.56 -35.20 -6.10
C ASN A 155 10.16 -34.01 -6.96
N VAL A 156 10.92 -32.91 -6.85
CA VAL A 156 10.65 -31.71 -7.64
C VAL A 156 10.93 -31.96 -9.11
N GLN A 157 9.95 -31.64 -9.97
CA GLN A 157 10.08 -31.70 -11.43
C GLN A 157 10.26 -30.30 -12.03
N PHE A 158 9.69 -29.28 -11.39
CA PHE A 158 9.67 -27.92 -11.91
C PHE A 158 9.57 -26.88 -10.80
N MET A 159 10.25 -25.75 -10.99
CA MET A 159 10.12 -24.54 -10.18
C MET A 159 10.11 -23.32 -11.10
N ASN A 160 9.21 -22.36 -10.84
CA ASN A 160 9.30 -21.06 -11.50
C ASN A 160 10.29 -20.13 -10.78
N PRO A 161 10.74 -19.02 -11.42
CA PRO A 161 11.71 -18.11 -10.82
C PRO A 161 11.30 -17.52 -9.46
N VAL A 162 10.00 -17.32 -9.24
CA VAL A 162 9.49 -16.82 -7.95
C VAL A 162 9.68 -17.88 -6.85
N ALA A 163 9.44 -19.16 -7.15
CA ALA A 163 9.72 -20.24 -6.22
C ALA A 163 11.21 -20.37 -5.91
N GLU A 164 12.08 -20.13 -6.89
CA GLU A 164 13.53 -20.10 -6.67
C GLU A 164 13.93 -19.00 -5.68
N ALA A 165 13.38 -17.79 -5.86
CA ALA A 165 13.61 -16.67 -4.95
C ALA A 165 13.10 -16.93 -3.53
N ILE A 166 11.89 -17.49 -3.40
CA ILE A 166 11.26 -17.82 -2.12
C ILE A 166 12.04 -18.92 -1.37
N THR A 167 12.50 -19.96 -2.07
CA THR A 167 13.16 -21.12 -1.46
C THR A 167 14.68 -20.99 -1.33
N GLY A 168 15.31 -20.13 -2.13
CA GLY A 168 16.78 -20.06 -2.26
C GLY A 168 17.39 -21.22 -3.06
N TRP A 169 16.58 -21.99 -3.80
CA TRP A 169 17.04 -23.10 -4.64
C TRP A 169 16.81 -22.78 -6.11
N GLN A 170 17.79 -23.11 -6.96
CA GLN A 170 17.63 -23.06 -8.42
C GLN A 170 16.91 -24.33 -8.90
N GLU A 171 16.08 -24.22 -9.94
CA GLU A 171 15.32 -25.33 -10.52
C GLU A 171 16.23 -26.51 -10.90
N GLU A 172 17.39 -26.22 -11.50
CA GLU A 172 18.35 -27.24 -11.93
C GLU A 172 18.93 -28.05 -10.75
N GLU A 173 19.10 -27.42 -9.59
CA GLU A 173 19.60 -28.08 -8.38
C GLU A 173 18.51 -28.81 -7.60
N ALA A 174 17.29 -28.28 -7.67
CA ALA A 174 16.11 -28.80 -7.00
C ALA A 174 15.50 -30.00 -7.73
N LYS A 175 15.65 -30.07 -9.05
CA LYS A 175 15.14 -31.18 -9.88
C LYS A 175 15.59 -32.52 -9.31
N THR A 176 14.64 -33.46 -9.26
CA THR A 176 14.80 -34.83 -8.73
C THR A 176 15.05 -34.95 -7.22
N ARG A 177 15.13 -33.84 -6.47
CA ARG A 177 15.25 -33.89 -5.00
C ARG A 177 13.88 -33.96 -4.32
N PRO A 178 13.80 -34.60 -3.15
CA PRO A 178 12.58 -34.60 -2.35
C PRO A 178 12.18 -33.18 -1.91
N ILE A 179 10.90 -32.81 -2.07
CA ILE A 179 10.39 -31.48 -1.72
C ILE A 179 10.67 -31.08 -0.26
N LYS A 180 10.71 -32.05 0.66
CA LYS A 180 11.00 -31.83 2.08
C LYS A 180 12.38 -31.24 2.36
N GLU A 181 13.34 -31.41 1.45
CA GLU A 181 14.69 -30.83 1.58
C GLU A 181 14.73 -29.38 1.12
N ILE A 182 13.82 -29.01 0.21
CA ILE A 182 13.77 -27.69 -0.42
C ILE A 182 12.84 -26.75 0.35
N LEU A 183 11.74 -27.29 0.88
CA LEU A 183 10.67 -26.53 1.49
C LEU A 183 10.29 -27.10 2.85
N THR A 184 10.50 -26.31 3.90
CA THR A 184 9.97 -26.57 5.25
C THR A 184 8.97 -25.49 5.60
N ILE A 185 7.69 -25.85 5.71
CA ILE A 185 6.61 -24.92 6.05
C ILE A 185 6.24 -25.11 7.52
N LEU A 186 6.39 -24.08 8.33
CA LEU A 186 5.98 -24.05 9.73
C LEU A 186 4.66 -23.29 9.85
N ARG A 187 3.60 -23.95 10.31
CA ARG A 187 2.31 -23.30 10.57
C ARG A 187 2.29 -22.64 11.95
N PRO A 188 1.56 -21.54 12.16
CA PRO A 188 1.50 -20.84 13.46
C PRO A 188 0.95 -21.70 14.61
N ASP A 189 0.03 -22.61 14.28
CA ASP A 189 -0.72 -23.45 15.21
C ASP A 189 -0.06 -24.81 15.46
N ALA A 190 0.91 -25.21 14.64
CA ALA A 190 1.56 -26.51 14.70
C ALA A 190 2.99 -26.39 15.21
N ARG A 191 3.34 -27.20 16.23
CA ARG A 191 4.73 -27.35 16.68
C ARG A 191 5.62 -28.10 15.67
N GLU A 192 5.02 -28.72 14.67
CA GLU A 192 5.70 -29.55 13.68
C GLU A 192 5.54 -28.98 12.26
N PRO A 193 6.55 -29.15 11.39
CA PRO A 193 6.46 -28.78 9.98
C PRO A 193 5.28 -29.45 9.27
N LEU A 194 4.80 -28.81 8.22
CA LEU A 194 3.78 -29.38 7.35
C LEU A 194 4.28 -30.71 6.75
N ASP A 195 3.64 -31.81 7.14
CA ASP A 195 3.99 -33.12 6.61
C ASP A 195 3.43 -33.30 5.20
N PHE A 196 4.28 -33.09 4.20
CA PHE A 196 3.97 -33.38 2.79
C PHE A 196 3.58 -34.85 2.56
N SER A 197 3.89 -35.76 3.51
CA SER A 197 3.60 -37.18 3.39
C SER A 197 2.11 -37.55 3.42
N GLN A 198 1.27 -36.65 3.97
CA GLN A 198 -0.15 -36.89 4.20
C GLN A 198 -1.06 -36.24 3.15
N ILE A 199 -0.50 -35.38 2.30
CA ILE A 199 -1.22 -34.67 1.24
C ILE A 199 -1.54 -35.65 0.11
N GLY A 200 -2.80 -35.67 -0.35
CA GLY A 200 -3.24 -36.49 -1.48
C GLY A 200 -3.50 -37.97 -1.19
N ARG A 201 -3.44 -38.44 0.07
CA ARG A 201 -3.72 -39.84 0.43
C ARG A 201 -5.19 -40.25 0.33
N ASP A 202 -6.11 -39.30 0.38
CA ASP A 202 -7.55 -39.58 0.39
C ASP A 202 -8.13 -39.41 -1.02
N LYS A 203 -8.34 -40.53 -1.73
CA LYS A 203 -8.87 -40.57 -3.11
C LYS A 203 -10.29 -39.98 -3.24
N THR A 204 -10.98 -39.73 -2.13
CA THR A 204 -12.39 -39.32 -2.12
C THR A 204 -12.60 -37.81 -2.04
N ARG A 205 -11.56 -37.02 -1.76
CA ARG A 205 -11.63 -35.56 -1.74
C ARG A 205 -10.53 -34.98 -2.61
N SER A 206 -10.91 -34.10 -3.53
CA SER A 206 -9.99 -33.13 -4.15
C SER A 206 -9.57 -32.11 -3.07
N SER A 207 -8.83 -32.57 -2.07
CA SER A 207 -8.46 -31.82 -0.88
C SER A 207 -7.19 -31.03 -1.16
N SER A 208 -7.39 -29.85 -1.74
CA SER A 208 -6.37 -28.80 -1.67
C SER A 208 -6.09 -28.47 -0.21
N VAL A 209 -4.81 -28.48 0.17
CA VAL A 209 -4.37 -28.07 1.50
C VAL A 209 -4.00 -26.60 1.44
N PHE A 210 -4.77 -25.77 2.13
CA PHE A 210 -4.48 -24.35 2.28
C PHE A 210 -3.71 -24.10 3.57
N PHE A 211 -2.70 -23.25 3.49
CA PHE A 211 -1.99 -22.75 4.65
C PHE A 211 -1.91 -21.23 4.59
N LYS A 212 -2.10 -20.59 5.75
CA LYS A 212 -2.08 -19.15 5.93
C LYS A 212 -1.15 -18.79 7.07
N ASP A 213 -0.57 -17.60 6.99
CA ASP A 213 0.35 -17.05 7.98
C ASP A 213 1.52 -17.98 8.33
N SER A 214 1.87 -18.92 7.45
CA SER A 214 2.96 -19.86 7.66
C SER A 214 4.30 -19.17 7.46
N VAL A 215 5.34 -19.75 8.01
CA VAL A 215 6.73 -19.31 7.78
C VAL A 215 7.47 -20.43 7.06
N ILE A 216 8.16 -20.08 6.00
CA ILE A 216 9.17 -20.97 5.42
C ILE A 216 10.54 -20.56 5.91
N GLN A 217 11.41 -21.56 6.04
CA GLN A 217 12.84 -21.32 6.16
C GLN A 217 13.48 -21.63 4.81
N ASN A 218 14.08 -20.62 4.19
CA ASN A 218 14.78 -20.80 2.92
C ASN A 218 16.14 -21.48 3.14
N ARG A 219 16.82 -21.84 2.04
CA ARG A 219 18.14 -22.49 2.09
C ARG A 219 19.21 -21.69 2.85
N HIS A 220 19.07 -20.36 2.86
CA HIS A 220 20.00 -19.44 3.52
C HIS A 220 19.70 -19.25 5.01
N GLY A 221 18.64 -19.87 5.53
CA GLY A 221 18.21 -19.77 6.92
C GLY A 221 17.30 -18.58 7.21
N GLU A 222 16.92 -17.80 6.20
CA GLU A 222 16.00 -16.69 6.34
C GLU A 222 14.56 -17.21 6.50
N SER A 223 13.79 -16.51 7.32
CA SER A 223 12.39 -16.83 7.60
C SER A 223 11.47 -15.91 6.79
N LEU A 224 10.72 -16.48 5.86
CA LEU A 224 9.80 -15.71 5.01
C LEU A 224 8.34 -16.09 5.35
N PRO A 225 7.47 -15.11 5.65
CA PRO A 225 6.06 -15.36 5.83
C PRO A 225 5.41 -15.64 4.47
N VAL A 226 4.71 -16.76 4.37
CA VAL A 226 4.07 -17.22 3.13
C VAL A 226 2.65 -17.72 3.37
N GLU A 227 1.84 -17.59 2.33
CA GLU A 227 0.55 -18.27 2.21
C GLU A 227 0.53 -19.12 0.95
N GLY A 228 -0.31 -20.13 0.92
CA GLY A 228 -0.32 -20.98 -0.26
C GLY A 228 -1.28 -22.15 -0.22
N THR A 229 -1.20 -22.92 -1.30
CA THR A 229 -2.07 -24.06 -1.55
C THR A 229 -1.25 -25.20 -2.12
N ILE A 230 -1.57 -26.42 -1.70
CA ILE A 230 -1.03 -27.65 -2.26
C ILE A 230 -2.18 -28.44 -2.87
N SER A 231 -2.08 -28.73 -4.16
CA SER A 231 -3.09 -29.41 -4.95
C SER A 231 -2.49 -30.61 -5.68
N ALA A 232 -3.21 -31.74 -5.73
CA ALA A 232 -2.77 -32.90 -6.51
C ALA A 232 -2.91 -32.64 -8.02
N ILE A 233 -1.95 -33.12 -8.80
CA ILE A 233 -2.04 -33.26 -10.26
C ILE A 233 -2.67 -34.62 -10.52
N LEU A 234 -3.72 -34.64 -11.33
CA LEU A 234 -4.47 -35.86 -11.65
C LEU A 234 -4.29 -36.19 -13.13
N ASP A 235 -4.12 -37.48 -13.44
CA ASP A 235 -4.09 -37.98 -14.81
C ASP A 235 -5.49 -38.01 -15.44
N ARG A 236 -5.61 -38.49 -16.68
CA ARG A 236 -6.91 -38.61 -17.40
C ARG A 236 -7.87 -39.62 -16.77
N GLU A 237 -7.35 -40.55 -15.97
CA GLU A 237 -8.10 -41.58 -15.25
C GLU A 237 -8.35 -41.18 -13.78
N ASN A 238 -8.04 -39.94 -13.41
CA ASN A 238 -8.20 -39.36 -12.08
C ASN A 238 -7.30 -40.01 -11.01
N ASN A 239 -6.19 -40.61 -11.41
CA ASN A 239 -5.14 -41.04 -10.49
C ASN A 239 -4.18 -39.88 -10.19
N PRO A 240 -3.63 -39.80 -8.97
CA PRO A 240 -2.58 -38.82 -8.67
C PRO A 240 -1.34 -39.11 -9.52
N GLU A 241 -0.85 -38.08 -10.20
CA GLU A 241 0.39 -38.07 -10.98
C GLU A 241 1.50 -37.26 -10.27
N GLY A 242 1.10 -36.34 -9.40
CA GLY A 242 2.02 -35.48 -8.66
C GLY A 242 1.29 -34.42 -7.85
N HIS A 243 1.99 -33.36 -7.47
CA HIS A 243 1.41 -32.22 -6.73
C HIS A 243 1.96 -30.88 -7.22
N VAL A 244 1.12 -29.85 -7.21
CA VAL A 244 1.50 -28.45 -7.39
C VAL A 244 1.38 -27.71 -6.06
N ILE A 245 2.42 -26.99 -5.71
CA ILE A 245 2.50 -26.10 -4.55
C ILE A 245 2.56 -24.66 -5.11
N ALA A 246 1.61 -23.84 -4.70
CA ALA A 246 1.63 -22.40 -4.93
C ALA A 246 1.97 -21.68 -3.62
N LEU A 247 2.99 -20.83 -3.66
CA LEU A 247 3.55 -20.07 -2.55
C LEU A 247 3.45 -18.58 -2.86
N ARG A 248 2.88 -17.79 -1.97
CA ARG A 248 2.86 -16.34 -2.06
C ARG A 248 3.64 -15.77 -0.89
N ASP A 249 4.67 -14.98 -1.20
CA ASP A 249 5.35 -14.14 -0.21
C ASP A 249 4.40 -13.03 0.26
N ILE A 250 4.19 -12.95 1.57
CA ILE A 250 3.32 -11.93 2.19
C ILE A 250 4.10 -10.94 3.05
N THR A 251 5.43 -10.86 2.89
CA THR A 251 6.33 -10.00 3.67
C THR A 251 5.90 -8.53 3.61
N GLU A 252 5.79 -7.94 2.42
CA GLU A 252 5.39 -6.53 2.27
C GLU A 252 4.00 -6.27 2.85
N ARG A 253 3.05 -7.18 2.59
CA ARG A 253 1.68 -7.05 3.10
C ARG A 253 1.65 -7.07 4.62
N LYS A 254 2.45 -7.93 5.25
CA LYS A 254 2.55 -8.04 6.72
C LYS A 254 3.24 -6.82 7.31
N GLN A 255 4.33 -6.34 6.72
CA GLN A 255 5.00 -5.11 7.13
C GLN A 255 4.10 -3.88 7.02
N MET A 256 3.33 -3.76 5.94
CA MET A 256 2.35 -2.68 5.78
C MET A 256 1.24 -2.78 6.84
N PHE A 257 0.72 -3.98 7.08
CA PHE A 257 -0.29 -4.20 8.13
C PHE A 257 0.25 -3.83 9.51
N ASP A 258 1.46 -4.25 9.86
CA ASP A 258 2.11 -3.94 11.12
C ASP A 258 2.36 -2.42 11.26
N THR A 259 2.76 -1.76 10.18
CA THR A 259 2.94 -0.30 10.14
C THR A 259 1.62 0.44 10.34
N ILE A 260 0.56 0.03 9.64
CA ILE A 260 -0.78 0.60 9.80
C ILE A 260 -1.31 0.37 11.22
N SER A 261 -1.11 -0.83 11.76
CA SER A 261 -1.49 -1.18 13.14
C SER A 261 -0.75 -0.34 14.17
N TYR A 262 0.56 -0.12 13.95
CA TYR A 262 1.39 0.72 14.80
C TYR A 262 0.93 2.19 14.73
N GLN A 263 0.75 2.75 13.53
CA GLN A 263 0.27 4.13 13.33
C GLN A 263 -1.16 4.35 13.85
N ALA A 264 -2.02 3.33 13.79
CA ALA A 264 -3.36 3.39 14.34
C ALA A 264 -3.36 3.56 15.88
N SER A 265 -2.25 3.20 16.55
CA SER A 265 -2.12 3.26 18.01
C SER A 265 -1.03 4.21 18.54
N HIS A 266 -0.11 4.67 17.69
CA HIS A 266 1.03 5.51 18.07
C HIS A 266 1.10 6.82 17.29
N ASP A 267 1.65 7.85 17.91
CA ASP A 267 1.96 9.13 17.27
C ASP A 267 3.22 9.01 16.40
N SER A 268 3.15 9.46 15.15
CA SER A 268 4.21 9.25 14.16
C SER A 268 5.50 10.01 14.44
N LEU A 269 5.42 11.14 15.15
CA LEU A 269 6.59 11.94 15.51
C LEU A 269 7.25 11.41 16.79
N THR A 270 6.48 11.24 17.86
CA THR A 270 7.01 10.94 19.19
C THR A 270 7.15 9.44 19.49
N GLY A 271 6.43 8.59 18.75
CA GLY A 271 6.33 7.16 19.02
C GLY A 271 5.67 6.82 20.37
N LEU A 272 5.00 7.80 21.02
CA LEU A 272 4.10 7.56 22.14
C LEU A 272 2.76 7.01 21.63
N SER A 273 1.88 6.58 22.53
CA SER A 273 0.50 6.28 22.13
C SER A 273 -0.16 7.52 21.53
N ASN A 274 -1.02 7.35 20.53
CA ASN A 274 -1.82 8.44 20.00
C ASN A 274 -3.10 8.65 20.84
N ARG A 275 -3.84 9.73 20.54
CA ARG A 275 -5.12 10.05 21.19
C ARG A 275 -6.10 8.87 21.19
N THR A 276 -6.22 8.15 20.09
CA THR A 276 -7.16 7.03 19.94
C THR A 276 -6.80 5.87 20.88
N ALA A 277 -5.53 5.47 20.94
CA ALA A 277 -5.06 4.42 21.84
C ALA A 277 -5.16 4.85 23.30
N PHE A 278 -4.82 6.10 23.61
CA PHE A 278 -4.93 6.65 24.94
C PHE A 278 -6.38 6.65 25.44
N SER A 279 -7.33 7.12 24.64
CA SER A 279 -8.75 7.12 24.99
C SER A 279 -9.27 5.71 25.26
N LYS A 280 -8.91 4.72 24.45
CA LYS A 280 -9.28 3.32 24.70
C LYS A 280 -8.72 2.82 26.05
N ALA A 281 -7.46 3.12 26.32
CA ALA A 281 -6.83 2.74 27.58
C ALA A 281 -7.46 3.44 28.78
N LEU A 282 -7.75 4.74 28.67
CA LEU A 282 -8.38 5.53 29.73
C LEU A 282 -9.78 5.00 30.05
N THR A 283 -10.62 4.72 29.04
CA THR A 283 -11.94 4.10 29.23
C THR A 283 -11.83 2.78 29.98
N LYS A 284 -10.90 1.90 29.57
CA LYS A 284 -10.68 0.62 30.26
C LYS A 284 -10.31 0.81 31.73
N HIS A 285 -9.49 1.80 32.05
CA HIS A 285 -9.05 2.04 33.43
C HIS A 285 -10.12 2.70 34.30
N ILE A 286 -10.99 3.53 33.71
CA ILE A 286 -12.20 4.04 34.40
C ILE A 286 -13.10 2.87 34.77
N GLU A 287 -13.33 1.93 33.84
CA GLU A 287 -14.14 0.74 34.12
C GLU A 287 -13.53 -0.16 35.21
N THR A 288 -12.21 -0.37 35.21
CA THR A 288 -11.55 -1.16 36.27
C THR A 288 -11.58 -0.45 37.61
N ALA A 289 -11.44 0.88 37.66
CA ALA A 289 -11.58 1.65 38.89
C ALA A 289 -12.97 1.47 39.52
N GLN A 290 -14.03 1.51 38.70
CA GLN A 290 -15.42 1.29 39.13
C GLN A 290 -15.68 -0.15 39.60
N LYS A 291 -15.19 -1.16 38.86
CA LYS A 291 -15.48 -2.58 39.14
C LYS A 291 -14.63 -3.17 40.26
N GLU A 292 -13.36 -2.78 40.34
CA GLU A 292 -12.37 -3.39 41.24
C GLU A 292 -11.98 -2.47 42.41
N ASN A 293 -12.62 -1.31 42.55
CA ASN A 293 -12.31 -0.29 43.57
C ASN A 293 -10.82 0.13 43.55
N ARG A 294 -10.26 0.21 42.34
CA ARG A 294 -8.88 0.68 42.11
C ARG A 294 -8.82 2.19 41.96
N GLN A 295 -7.64 2.74 42.20
CA GLN A 295 -7.35 4.15 42.00
C GLN A 295 -6.26 4.30 40.94
N HIS A 296 -6.50 5.20 39.99
CA HIS A 296 -5.56 5.59 38.94
C HIS A 296 -5.46 7.12 38.92
N ALA A 297 -4.50 7.65 38.19
CA ALA A 297 -4.36 9.09 38.01
C ALA A 297 -4.14 9.43 36.54
N PHE A 298 -4.78 10.51 36.09
CA PHE A 298 -4.56 11.07 34.78
C PHE A 298 -3.88 12.44 34.91
N ILE A 299 -2.74 12.60 34.23
CA ILE A 299 -2.02 13.86 34.10
C ILE A 299 -2.18 14.34 32.66
N TYR A 300 -2.82 15.48 32.50
CA TYR A 300 -2.83 16.26 31.27
C TYR A 300 -1.67 17.26 31.32
N VAL A 301 -0.89 17.35 30.24
CA VAL A 301 0.28 18.22 30.14
C VAL A 301 0.18 19.04 28.87
N ASP A 302 0.38 20.34 28.99
CA ASP A 302 0.43 21.27 27.87
C ASP A 302 1.76 22.05 27.95
N LEU A 303 2.47 22.16 26.83
CA LEU A 303 3.74 22.88 26.77
C LEU A 303 3.52 24.38 26.64
N ASP A 304 3.95 25.13 27.65
CA ASP A 304 3.82 26.58 27.65
C ASP A 304 4.66 27.19 26.50
N GLN A 305 4.07 28.11 25.75
CA GLN A 305 4.73 28.87 24.67
C GLN A 305 5.21 28.03 23.47
N PHE A 306 4.67 26.83 23.23
CA PHE A 306 5.00 26.02 22.05
C PHE A 306 4.82 26.79 20.72
N LYS A 307 3.69 27.49 20.57
CA LYS A 307 3.40 28.32 19.39
C LYS A 307 4.46 29.40 19.16
N LEU A 308 4.92 30.06 20.22
CA LEU A 308 5.96 31.08 20.13
C LEU A 308 7.28 30.51 19.59
N ILE A 309 7.62 29.28 19.97
CA ILE A 309 8.83 28.59 19.49
C ILE A 309 8.69 28.26 18.01
N ASN A 310 7.53 27.74 17.57
CA ASN A 310 7.27 27.51 16.14
C ASN A 310 7.36 28.81 15.33
N ASP A 311 6.77 29.89 15.83
CA ASP A 311 6.73 31.17 15.14
C ASP A 311 8.13 31.84 15.08
N THR A 312 8.97 31.63 16.10
CA THR A 312 10.30 32.28 16.20
C THR A 312 11.42 31.44 15.58
N CYS A 313 11.38 30.12 15.72
CA CYS A 313 12.46 29.20 15.37
C CYS A 313 12.08 28.19 14.27
N GLY A 314 10.83 28.20 13.82
CA GLY A 314 10.30 27.30 12.79
C GLY A 314 9.79 25.97 13.35
N HIS A 315 9.01 25.26 12.54
CA HIS A 315 8.38 23.99 12.92
C HIS A 315 9.37 22.88 13.28
N ALA A 316 10.56 22.85 12.66
CA ALA A 316 11.59 21.88 12.99
C ALA A 316 12.06 21.98 14.46
N ALA A 317 12.12 23.20 15.01
CA ALA A 317 12.43 23.42 16.42
C ALA A 317 11.29 22.99 17.35
N GLY A 318 10.03 23.13 16.89
CA GLY A 318 8.87 22.56 17.58
C GLY A 318 8.90 21.04 17.62
N ASP A 319 9.26 20.40 16.50
CA ASP A 319 9.39 18.94 16.45
C ASP A 319 10.49 18.43 17.38
N GLU A 320 11.63 19.12 17.43
CA GLU A 320 12.72 18.81 18.37
C GLU A 320 12.29 18.96 19.83
N LEU A 321 11.55 20.02 20.16
CA LEU A 321 10.96 20.22 21.49
C LEU A 321 10.03 19.08 21.90
N LEU A 322 9.21 18.57 20.97
CA LEU A 322 8.29 17.46 21.22
C LEU A 322 9.05 16.15 21.44
N LEU A 323 10.12 15.91 20.68
CA LEU A 323 10.98 14.73 20.82
C LEU A 323 11.73 14.74 22.16
N GLU A 324 12.31 15.86 22.57
CA GLU A 324 12.98 16.01 23.86
C GLU A 324 12.00 15.85 25.04
N THR A 325 10.83 16.48 24.94
CA THR A 325 9.74 16.30 25.93
C THR A 325 9.37 14.83 26.06
N THR A 326 9.26 14.11 24.94
CA THR A 326 8.97 12.68 24.91
C THR A 326 10.05 11.85 25.60
N SER A 327 11.32 12.16 25.36
CA SER A 327 12.46 11.50 26.01
C SER A 327 12.40 11.67 27.53
N ILE A 328 12.10 12.88 28.00
CA ILE A 328 11.94 13.20 29.42
C ILE A 328 10.78 12.41 30.03
N ILE A 329 9.61 12.38 29.36
CA ILE A 329 8.43 11.62 29.79
C ILE A 329 8.80 10.13 29.92
N LYS A 330 9.36 9.51 28.88
CA LYS A 330 9.75 8.08 28.90
C LYS A 330 10.74 7.75 30.03
N GLY A 331 11.60 8.71 30.41
CA GLY A 331 12.55 8.54 31.51
C GLY A 331 12.00 8.77 32.93
N VAL A 332 10.75 9.21 33.08
CA VAL A 332 10.10 9.49 34.39
C VAL A 332 9.12 8.39 34.80
N PHE A 333 8.46 7.77 33.83
CA PHE A 333 7.36 6.82 34.03
C PHE A 333 7.81 5.36 33.86
N ARG A 334 7.03 4.43 34.42
CA ARG A 334 7.32 2.99 34.35
C ARG A 334 6.70 2.39 33.08
N SER A 335 7.10 1.18 32.71
CA SER A 335 6.51 0.44 31.59
C SER A 335 5.02 0.11 31.78
N SER A 336 4.51 0.18 33.01
CA SER A 336 3.09 -0.01 33.33
C SER A 336 2.23 1.24 33.09
N ASP A 337 2.85 2.41 33.00
CA ASP A 337 2.17 3.69 32.82
C ASP A 337 2.00 3.95 31.32
N ILE A 338 0.90 4.61 30.95
CA ILE A 338 0.58 4.86 29.54
C ILE A 338 0.85 6.34 29.25
N CYS A 339 1.79 6.60 28.35
CA CYS A 339 2.15 7.94 27.90
C CYS A 339 1.70 8.14 26.45
N ALA A 340 1.03 9.26 26.18
CA ALA A 340 0.47 9.57 24.88
C ALA A 340 0.69 11.03 24.49
N ARG A 341 0.73 11.28 23.18
CA ARG A 341 0.54 12.62 22.62
C ARG A 341 -0.91 12.74 22.17
N LEU A 342 -1.63 13.71 22.70
CA LEU A 342 -3.06 13.89 22.47
C LEU A 342 -3.34 14.74 21.21
N GLY A 343 -2.44 15.68 20.92
CA GLY A 343 -2.48 16.55 19.74
C GLY A 343 -1.53 17.73 19.95
N GLY A 344 -1.03 18.37 18.88
CA GLY A 344 -0.19 19.56 19.01
C GLY A 344 0.95 19.43 20.03
N ASP A 345 0.88 20.22 21.09
CA ASP A 345 1.76 20.31 22.26
C ASP A 345 1.21 19.66 23.55
N GLU A 346 0.15 18.86 23.41
CA GLU A 346 -0.58 18.23 24.49
C GLU A 346 -0.16 16.77 24.69
N PHE A 347 0.12 16.39 25.93
CA PHE A 347 0.46 15.04 26.33
C PHE A 347 -0.48 14.53 27.43
N GLY A 348 -0.76 13.23 27.39
CA GLY A 348 -1.56 12.54 28.39
C GLY A 348 -0.77 11.42 29.05
N ILE A 349 -0.76 11.38 30.37
CA ILE A 349 -0.15 10.30 31.14
C ILE A 349 -1.18 9.65 32.06
N LEU A 350 -1.37 8.34 31.90
CA LEU A 350 -2.19 7.52 32.79
C LEU A 350 -1.29 6.72 33.73
N LEU A 351 -1.39 7.01 35.02
CA LEU A 351 -0.73 6.31 36.11
C LEU A 351 -1.63 5.18 36.63
N CYS A 352 -1.18 3.96 36.40
CA CYS A 352 -1.90 2.75 36.83
C CYS A 352 -1.67 2.49 38.32
N ASP A 353 -2.71 2.03 39.02
CA ASP A 353 -2.70 1.71 40.45
C ASP A 353 -1.98 2.76 41.35
N SER A 354 -2.34 4.05 41.19
CA SER A 354 -1.68 5.17 41.87
C SER A 354 -2.63 5.92 42.80
N THR A 355 -2.15 6.20 44.02
CA THR A 355 -2.80 7.13 44.95
C THR A 355 -2.49 8.59 44.59
N GLN A 356 -3.24 9.52 45.17
CA GLN A 356 -3.07 10.96 44.92
C GLN A 356 -1.67 11.46 45.28
N ASP A 357 -1.13 11.10 46.44
CA ASP A 357 0.20 11.55 46.88
C ASP A 357 1.31 11.05 45.94
N VAL A 358 1.19 9.81 45.48
CA VAL A 358 2.13 9.22 44.52
C VAL A 358 2.02 9.92 43.17
N ALA A 359 0.80 10.13 42.68
CA ALA A 359 0.56 10.81 41.41
C ALA A 359 1.10 12.25 41.41
N LEU A 360 0.86 12.99 42.49
CA LEU A 360 1.35 14.35 42.65
C LEU A 360 2.89 14.39 42.71
N SER A 361 3.51 13.47 43.44
CA SER A 361 4.97 13.35 43.50
C SER A 361 5.59 13.06 42.13
N ILE A 362 4.97 12.17 41.35
CA ILE A 362 5.42 11.86 39.98
C ILE A 362 5.23 13.07 39.05
N ALA A 363 4.07 13.75 39.11
CA ALA A 363 3.81 14.95 38.34
C ALA A 363 4.83 16.06 38.66
N GLN A 364 5.13 16.29 39.94
CA GLN A 364 6.16 17.25 40.38
C GLN A 364 7.56 16.87 39.85
N ARG A 365 7.89 15.58 39.83
CA ARG A 365 9.15 15.09 39.25
C ARG A 365 9.22 15.36 37.75
N LEU A 366 8.14 15.11 37.01
CA LEU A 366 8.07 15.42 35.58
C LEU A 366 8.24 16.93 35.35
N HIS A 367 7.46 17.74 36.05
CA HIS A 367 7.49 19.19 35.94
C HIS A 367 8.88 19.77 36.23
N LYS A 368 9.57 19.26 37.26
CA LYS A 368 10.95 19.67 37.58
C LYS A 368 11.95 19.27 36.50
N ARG A 369 11.79 18.10 35.88
CA ARG A 369 12.68 17.66 34.79
C ARG A 369 12.48 18.48 33.52
N LEU A 370 11.24 18.78 33.15
CA LEU A 370 10.93 19.65 32.01
C LEU A 370 11.51 21.05 32.22
N SER A 371 11.19 21.70 33.35
CA SER A 371 11.68 23.05 33.67
C SER A 371 13.19 23.16 33.81
N GLY A 372 13.88 22.08 34.18
CA GLY A 372 15.34 22.01 34.25
C GLY A 372 16.02 21.74 32.91
N HIS A 373 15.28 21.39 31.86
CA HIS A 373 15.82 21.07 30.55
C HIS A 373 15.89 22.31 29.66
N ARG A 374 17.03 22.49 28.99
CA ARG A 374 17.30 23.62 28.08
C ARG A 374 17.39 23.11 26.66
N LEU A 375 16.44 23.56 25.84
CA LEU A 375 16.48 23.39 24.39
C LEU A 375 17.34 24.48 23.77
N VAL A 376 18.25 24.13 22.87
CA VAL A 376 19.09 25.08 22.12
C VAL A 376 18.68 25.01 20.66
N CYS A 377 17.99 26.03 20.16
CA CYS A 377 17.58 26.13 18.76
C CYS A 377 18.00 27.50 18.21
N ALA A 378 18.63 27.52 17.03
CA ALA A 378 19.03 28.75 16.32
C ALA A 378 19.80 29.76 17.22
N ASP A 379 20.82 29.27 17.95
CA ASP A 379 21.65 30.04 18.89
C ASP A 379 20.92 30.69 20.09
N LYS A 380 19.66 30.30 20.35
CA LYS A 380 18.88 30.72 21.52
C LYS A 380 18.58 29.53 22.43
N SER A 381 18.64 29.77 23.74
CA SER A 381 18.32 28.76 24.75
C SER A 381 16.93 29.03 25.35
N HIS A 382 16.06 28.02 25.27
CA HIS A 382 14.70 28.05 25.79
C HIS A 382 14.55 26.99 26.88
N ASN A 383 13.92 27.33 28.01
CA ASN A 383 13.54 26.33 29.01
C ASN A 383 12.22 25.70 28.62
N ILE A 384 12.09 24.39 28.79
CA ILE A 384 10.83 23.67 28.56
C ILE A 384 9.91 23.92 29.76
N HIS A 385 8.84 24.67 29.54
CA HIS A 385 7.83 24.94 30.54
C HIS A 385 6.54 24.20 30.20
N SER A 386 5.79 23.80 31.22
CA SER A 386 4.56 23.06 31.03
C SER A 386 3.57 23.34 32.15
N SER A 387 2.30 23.49 31.78
CA SER A 387 1.16 23.51 32.68
C SER A 387 0.51 22.13 32.73
N MET A 388 0.14 21.66 33.92
CA MET A 388 -0.37 20.30 34.10
C MET A 388 -1.65 20.26 34.92
N GLY A 389 -2.63 19.50 34.46
CA GLY A 389 -3.83 19.12 35.21
C GLY A 389 -3.73 17.68 35.70
N LEU A 390 -3.95 17.44 36.99
CA LEU A 390 -3.93 16.12 37.60
C LEU A 390 -5.35 15.76 38.08
N VAL A 391 -5.88 14.63 37.61
CA VAL A 391 -7.21 14.12 37.98
C VAL A 391 -7.08 12.71 38.55
N MET A 392 -7.73 12.46 39.69
CA MET A 392 -7.84 11.11 40.24
C MET A 392 -8.98 10.35 39.57
N ILE A 393 -8.69 9.12 39.16
CA ILE A 393 -9.67 8.18 38.60
C ILE A 393 -9.98 7.15 39.68
N ASN A 394 -11.24 7.09 40.09
CA ASN A 394 -11.73 6.25 41.17
C ASN A 394 -13.16 5.77 40.87
N THR A 395 -13.83 5.19 41.87
CA THR A 395 -15.22 4.70 41.74
C THR A 395 -16.25 5.78 41.42
N GLU A 396 -15.95 7.06 41.67
CA GLU A 396 -16.84 8.20 41.37
C GLU A 396 -16.64 8.78 39.96
N SER A 397 -15.56 8.37 39.27
CA SER A 397 -15.30 8.76 37.88
C SER A 397 -16.35 8.14 36.96
N ARG A 398 -17.08 8.94 36.19
CA ARG A 398 -18.23 8.48 35.40
C ARG A 398 -17.82 7.95 34.02
N ASP A 399 -17.40 8.87 33.16
CA ASP A 399 -17.08 8.60 31.77
C ASP A 399 -15.78 9.31 31.37
N ILE A 400 -15.24 8.90 30.23
CA ILE A 400 -14.00 9.45 29.69
C ILE A 400 -14.09 10.97 29.44
N GLN A 401 -15.24 11.47 28.98
CA GLN A 401 -15.41 12.88 28.65
C GLN A 401 -15.30 13.76 29.90
N THR A 402 -15.90 13.34 31.01
CA THR A 402 -15.81 14.01 32.30
C THR A 402 -14.37 14.05 32.83
N VAL A 403 -13.64 12.93 32.70
CA VAL A 403 -12.24 12.84 33.17
C VAL A 403 -11.32 13.71 32.32
N LEU A 404 -11.46 13.69 30.99
CA LEU A 404 -10.70 14.55 30.08
C LEU A 404 -11.00 16.02 30.34
N ALA A 405 -12.29 16.39 30.43
CA ALA A 405 -12.70 17.75 30.71
C ALA A 405 -12.16 18.25 32.06
N ALA A 406 -12.24 17.43 33.11
CA ALA A 406 -11.69 17.78 34.43
C ALA A 406 -10.16 18.04 34.40
N ALA A 407 -9.43 17.29 33.57
CA ALA A 407 -7.98 17.44 33.47
C ALA A 407 -7.59 18.67 32.66
N ASP A 408 -8.28 18.92 31.56
CA ASP A 408 -8.14 20.15 30.77
C ASP A 408 -8.49 21.38 31.62
N ASP A 409 -9.59 21.30 32.38
CA ASP A 409 -10.04 22.30 33.32
C ASP A 409 -9.00 22.64 34.39
N ALA A 410 -8.33 21.62 34.94
CA ALA A 410 -7.24 21.81 35.89
C ALA A 410 -5.99 22.41 35.23
N CYS A 411 -5.67 21.98 34.00
CA CYS A 411 -4.55 22.52 33.23
C CYS A 411 -4.76 24.00 32.86
N TYR A 412 -5.98 24.37 32.47
CA TYR A 412 -6.36 25.75 32.21
C TYR A 412 -6.16 26.63 33.46
N LEU A 413 -6.63 26.17 34.62
CA LEU A 413 -6.39 26.90 35.88
C LEU A 413 -4.90 27.03 36.21
N ALA A 414 -4.10 26.01 35.87
CA ALA A 414 -2.64 26.10 36.00
C ALA A 414 -2.06 27.21 35.10
N LYS A 415 -2.59 27.38 33.88
CA LYS A 415 -2.22 28.47 32.95
C LYS A 415 -2.67 29.84 33.44
N ASP A 416 -3.93 29.98 33.84
CA ASP A 416 -4.53 31.25 34.28
C ASP A 416 -3.80 31.85 35.49
N GLU A 417 -3.39 31.02 36.44
CA GLU A 417 -2.64 31.51 37.60
C GLU A 417 -1.16 31.85 37.30
N GLY A 418 -0.72 31.80 36.04
CA GLY A 418 0.62 32.17 35.57
C GLY A 418 1.45 31.04 34.98
N GLY A 419 0.82 29.91 34.62
CA GLY A 419 1.46 28.76 34.00
C GLY A 419 2.47 28.04 34.88
N LYS A 420 3.24 27.12 34.27
CA LYS A 420 4.41 26.48 34.87
C LYS A 420 4.13 25.81 36.21
N ARG A 421 2.97 25.15 36.33
CA ARG A 421 2.56 24.50 37.57
C ARG A 421 1.66 23.30 37.32
N ILE A 422 1.40 22.58 38.40
CA ILE A 422 0.48 21.46 38.45
C ILE A 422 -0.75 21.89 39.25
N LYS A 423 -1.94 21.58 38.76
CA LYS A 423 -3.18 21.72 39.51
C LYS A 423 -3.85 20.36 39.66
N LEU A 424 -4.14 20.00 40.91
CA LEU A 424 -5.00 18.87 41.23
C LEU A 424 -6.46 19.30 41.04
N TYR A 425 -7.24 18.47 40.36
CA TYR A 425 -8.68 18.62 40.26
C TYR A 425 -9.33 18.14 41.57
N GLU A 426 -9.97 19.06 42.30
CA GLU A 426 -10.70 18.76 43.53
C GLU A 426 -12.19 19.01 43.35
N THR A 427 -12.99 17.96 43.55
CA THR A 427 -14.45 17.98 43.41
C THR A 427 -15.12 18.90 44.43
N THR A 428 -14.50 19.14 45.58
CA THR A 428 -15.08 19.90 46.71
C THR A 428 -15.01 21.42 46.58
N ASP A 429 -14.05 21.97 45.83
CA ASP A 429 -13.89 23.44 45.68
C ASP A 429 -14.30 23.95 44.29
N GLN A 430 -14.29 23.11 43.24
CA GLN A 430 -14.52 23.57 41.87
C GLN A 430 -15.97 23.47 41.37
N LEU A 431 -16.83 22.70 42.04
CA LEU A 431 -18.26 22.63 41.70
C LEU A 431 -19.01 23.96 41.93
N PHE A 432 -18.48 24.86 42.78
CA PHE A 432 -19.10 26.16 43.09
C PHE A 432 -18.49 27.36 42.36
N LEU A 433 -17.21 27.35 41.96
CA LEU A 433 -16.63 28.42 41.14
C LEU A 433 -16.90 28.25 39.64
N LYS A 434 -16.91 27.02 39.10
CA LYS A 434 -17.09 26.80 37.66
C LYS A 434 -18.52 26.88 37.14
N ARG A 435 -19.51 26.45 37.93
CA ARG A 435 -20.93 26.72 37.56
C ARG A 435 -21.25 28.20 37.46
N ARG A 436 -20.49 29.07 38.14
CA ARG A 436 -20.72 30.51 38.10
C ARG A 436 -19.98 31.18 36.95
N GLY A 437 -18.69 30.93 36.76
CA GLY A 437 -17.91 31.52 35.66
C GLY A 437 -18.29 30.99 34.26
N GLU A 438 -18.65 29.71 34.13
CA GLU A 438 -18.96 29.08 32.84
C GLU A 438 -20.43 29.25 32.44
N MET A 439 -21.39 29.23 33.39
CA MET A 439 -22.74 29.75 33.11
C MET A 439 -22.72 31.27 32.88
N GLU A 440 -21.81 32.00 33.53
CA GLU A 440 -21.59 33.41 33.19
C GLU A 440 -21.10 33.55 31.75
N TRP A 441 -20.22 32.69 31.23
CA TRP A 441 -19.84 32.76 29.80
C TRP A 441 -21.00 32.44 28.87
N VAL A 442 -21.80 31.40 29.12
CA VAL A 442 -23.01 31.12 28.32
C VAL A 442 -23.98 32.30 28.39
N SER A 443 -24.23 32.84 29.59
CA SER A 443 -25.08 34.00 29.79
C SER A 443 -24.50 35.26 29.15
N ARG A 444 -23.19 35.49 29.20
CA ARG A 444 -22.49 36.63 28.59
C ARG A 444 -22.47 36.52 27.07
N LEU A 445 -22.29 35.32 26.50
CA LEU A 445 -22.32 35.07 25.07
C LEU A 445 -23.74 35.25 24.51
N LEU A 446 -24.75 34.67 25.17
CA LEU A 446 -26.15 34.87 24.80
C LEU A 446 -26.55 36.34 24.94
N LYS A 447 -26.19 36.99 26.06
CA LYS A 447 -26.40 38.43 26.27
C LYS A 447 -25.64 39.27 25.22
N ALA A 448 -24.44 38.88 24.82
CA ALA A 448 -23.68 39.58 23.79
C ALA A 448 -24.28 39.40 22.38
N LEU A 449 -24.87 38.25 22.10
CA LEU A 449 -25.65 38.01 20.88
C LEU A 449 -26.95 38.84 20.87
N GLU A 450 -27.62 38.96 22.03
CA GLU A 450 -28.87 39.74 22.18
C GLU A 450 -28.64 41.25 22.19
N GLU A 451 -27.56 41.72 22.83
CA GLU A 451 -27.22 43.14 22.98
C GLU A 451 -26.28 43.66 21.87
N ASP A 452 -26.03 42.87 20.82
CA ASP A 452 -25.08 43.16 19.72
C ASP A 452 -23.72 43.67 20.23
N LYS A 453 -23.16 42.99 21.24
CA LYS A 453 -21.84 43.30 21.82
C LYS A 453 -20.68 42.62 21.10
N PHE A 454 -20.93 41.92 20.01
CA PHE A 454 -19.86 41.48 19.12
C PHE A 454 -19.50 42.59 18.14
N VAL A 455 -18.22 42.65 17.78
CA VAL A 455 -17.70 43.57 16.78
C VAL A 455 -16.81 42.84 15.80
N LEU A 456 -16.87 43.27 14.53
CA LEU A 456 -16.06 42.70 13.47
C LEU A 456 -14.84 43.59 13.20
N PHE A 457 -13.67 42.98 13.27
CA PHE A 457 -12.42 43.56 12.82
C PHE A 457 -12.12 43.01 11.43
N CYS A 458 -11.40 43.77 10.62
CA CYS A 458 -10.94 43.31 9.32
C CYS A 458 -9.43 43.46 9.19
N GLN A 459 -8.75 42.35 8.89
CA GLN A 459 -7.31 42.31 8.68
C GLN A 459 -7.01 42.25 7.17
N PRO A 460 -6.32 43.24 6.57
CA PRO A 460 -6.07 43.26 5.14
C PRO A 460 -5.08 42.16 4.71
N ILE A 461 -5.40 41.49 3.61
CA ILE A 461 -4.56 40.49 2.94
C ILE A 461 -3.98 41.13 1.68
N VAL A 462 -2.68 41.46 1.70
CA VAL A 462 -2.01 42.20 0.62
C VAL A 462 -1.28 41.26 -0.36
N PRO A 463 -1.37 41.49 -1.67
CA PRO A 463 -0.62 40.70 -2.66
C PRO A 463 0.87 41.00 -2.58
N LEU A 464 1.70 39.96 -2.74
CA LEU A 464 3.17 40.11 -2.75
C LEU A 464 3.70 40.77 -4.03
N VAL A 465 2.92 40.75 -5.11
CA VAL A 465 3.23 41.41 -6.39
C VAL A 465 2.04 42.26 -6.80
N GLN A 466 2.21 43.58 -6.82
CA GLN A 466 1.14 44.50 -7.19
C GLN A 466 0.85 44.46 -8.70
N ARG A 467 -0.43 44.31 -9.07
CA ARG A 467 -0.91 44.39 -10.47
C ARG A 467 -1.92 45.53 -10.62
N GLN A 468 -2.01 46.08 -11.83
CA GLN A 468 -3.13 46.95 -12.22
C GLN A 468 -4.39 46.08 -12.18
N ASN A 469 -5.28 46.34 -11.21
CA ASN A 469 -6.51 45.60 -10.85
C ASN A 469 -6.40 44.61 -9.68
N ASP A 470 -5.55 44.86 -8.68
CA ASP A 470 -5.61 44.07 -7.45
C ASP A 470 -6.91 44.32 -6.68
N ILE A 471 -7.65 43.23 -6.45
CA ILE A 471 -8.86 43.18 -5.63
C ILE A 471 -8.44 43.34 -4.17
N TRP A 472 -9.16 44.18 -3.43
CA TRP A 472 -8.90 44.32 -2.00
C TRP A 472 -9.39 43.06 -1.26
N LYS A 473 -8.55 42.47 -0.42
CA LYS A 473 -8.89 41.27 0.36
C LYS A 473 -8.74 41.55 1.84
N GLY A 474 -9.65 41.02 2.64
CA GLY A 474 -9.56 41.12 4.10
C GLY A 474 -10.19 39.93 4.81
N GLU A 475 -9.58 39.55 5.93
CA GLU A 475 -10.12 38.53 6.82
C GLU A 475 -10.97 39.15 7.92
N ILE A 476 -12.17 38.60 8.12
CA ILE A 476 -13.10 39.03 9.17
C ILE A 476 -12.78 38.28 10.46
N LEU A 477 -12.56 39.05 11.52
CA LEU A 477 -12.18 38.56 12.84
C LEU A 477 -13.17 39.07 13.89
N ILE A 478 -13.81 38.16 14.62
CA ILE A 478 -14.76 38.52 15.67
C ILE A 478 -14.05 38.94 16.96
N ARG A 479 -14.59 39.95 17.63
CA ARG A 479 -14.26 40.34 19.01
C ARG A 479 -15.55 40.53 19.80
N MET A 480 -15.47 40.40 21.11
CA MET A 480 -16.60 40.67 22.01
C MET A 480 -16.30 41.90 22.86
N LEU A 481 -17.31 42.70 23.19
CA LEU A 481 -17.19 43.82 24.11
C LEU A 481 -17.66 43.40 25.50
N ASP A 482 -16.92 43.81 26.53
CA ASP A 482 -17.36 43.70 27.91
C ASP A 482 -18.40 44.77 28.28
N GLU A 483 -18.86 44.79 29.54
CA GLU A 483 -19.84 45.80 30.01
C GLU A 483 -19.27 47.24 30.04
N ASN A 484 -17.94 47.39 30.03
CA ASN A 484 -17.24 48.66 29.98
C ASN A 484 -16.79 49.04 28.54
N SER A 485 -17.26 48.32 27.51
CA SER A 485 -16.85 48.48 26.11
C SER A 485 -15.36 48.19 25.82
N SER A 486 -14.70 47.41 26.66
CA SER A 486 -13.36 46.88 26.43
C SER A 486 -13.41 45.66 25.52
N ILE A 487 -12.38 45.49 24.69
CA ILE A 487 -12.28 44.38 23.75
C ILE A 487 -11.83 43.11 24.48
N ILE A 488 -12.66 42.06 24.39
CA ILE A 488 -12.34 40.70 24.77
C ILE A 488 -11.87 39.93 23.51
N PRO A 489 -10.66 39.35 23.53
CA PRO A 489 -10.13 38.59 22.41
C PRO A 489 -10.85 37.23 22.25
N PRO A 490 -10.86 36.66 21.03
CA PRO A 490 -11.53 35.39 20.74
C PRO A 490 -10.99 34.21 21.55
N ALA A 491 -9.71 34.22 21.92
CA ALA A 491 -9.10 33.16 22.73
C ALA A 491 -9.79 32.97 24.10
N ASP A 492 -10.42 34.03 24.62
CA ASP A 492 -11.03 34.00 25.95
C ASP A 492 -12.46 33.44 25.92
N PHE A 493 -13.16 33.50 24.77
CA PHE A 493 -14.58 33.16 24.69
C PHE A 493 -14.92 32.08 23.66
N LEU A 494 -14.14 31.88 22.60
CA LEU A 494 -14.39 30.83 21.60
C LEU A 494 -14.31 29.41 22.19
N PRO A 495 -13.36 29.07 23.08
CA PRO A 495 -13.33 27.73 23.69
C PRO A 495 -14.62 27.41 24.47
N ALA A 496 -15.19 28.41 25.15
CA ALA A 496 -16.48 28.27 25.82
C ALA A 496 -17.63 28.12 24.81
N ALA A 497 -17.62 28.91 23.73
CA ALA A 497 -18.64 28.80 22.69
C ALA A 497 -18.64 27.43 21.98
N GLU A 498 -17.47 26.86 21.71
CA GLU A 498 -17.31 25.51 21.16
C GLU A 498 -17.82 24.45 22.15
N ARG A 499 -17.35 24.50 23.40
CA ARG A 499 -17.72 23.54 24.46
C ARG A 499 -19.23 23.49 24.73
N TYR A 500 -19.93 24.63 24.62
CA TYR A 500 -21.37 24.74 24.84
C TYR A 500 -22.20 24.78 23.55
N ASN A 501 -21.60 24.48 22.40
CA ASN A 501 -22.28 24.38 21.11
C ASN A 501 -23.00 25.70 20.69
N LEU A 502 -22.41 26.84 21.03
CA LEU A 502 -22.89 28.18 20.65
C LEU A 502 -22.25 28.68 19.35
N MET A 503 -21.24 27.99 18.82
CA MET A 503 -20.57 28.37 17.56
C MET A 503 -21.53 28.57 16.38
N PRO A 504 -22.55 27.71 16.16
CA PRO A 504 -23.50 27.95 15.07
C PRO A 504 -24.27 29.28 15.19
N LEU A 505 -24.54 29.76 16.40
CA LEU A 505 -25.19 31.06 16.60
C LEU A 505 -24.22 32.21 16.29
N ILE A 506 -22.97 32.08 16.72
CA ILE A 506 -21.92 33.06 16.47
C ILE A 506 -21.60 33.15 14.98
N ASP A 507 -21.44 32.03 14.28
CA ASP A 507 -21.15 31.99 12.85
C ASP A 507 -22.27 32.66 12.04
N ARG A 508 -23.54 32.38 12.38
CA ARG A 508 -24.70 33.05 11.78
C ARG A 508 -24.69 34.56 12.07
N TRP A 509 -24.33 34.97 13.28
CA TRP A 509 -24.18 36.39 13.64
C TRP A 509 -23.06 37.06 12.82
N VAL A 510 -21.89 36.43 12.68
CA VAL A 510 -20.74 36.95 11.91
C VAL A 510 -21.10 37.10 10.44
N ILE A 511 -21.74 36.10 9.83
CA ILE A 511 -22.17 36.15 8.43
C ILE A 511 -23.14 37.30 8.22
N ARG A 512 -24.19 37.39 9.04
CA ARG A 512 -25.18 38.45 8.95
C ARG A 512 -24.53 39.84 8.98
N HIS A 513 -23.67 40.10 9.96
CA HIS A 513 -23.03 41.41 10.11
C HIS A 513 -21.98 41.70 9.04
N THR A 514 -21.31 40.66 8.52
CA THR A 514 -20.39 40.82 7.38
C THR A 514 -21.15 41.22 6.12
N LEU A 515 -22.31 40.60 5.86
CA LEU A 515 -23.18 40.95 4.73
C LEU A 515 -23.77 42.36 4.90
N GLU A 516 -24.27 42.70 6.08
CA GLU A 516 -24.74 44.06 6.41
C GLU A 516 -23.64 45.11 6.19
N MET A 517 -22.42 44.83 6.65
CA MET A 517 -21.25 45.70 6.44
C MET A 517 -20.95 45.85 4.93
N SER A 518 -20.94 44.74 4.18
CA SER A 518 -20.68 44.73 2.74
C SER A 518 -21.73 45.54 1.96
N GLN A 519 -23.00 45.41 2.33
CA GLN A 519 -24.09 46.20 1.75
C GLN A 519 -23.90 47.70 2.04
N ARG A 520 -23.63 48.09 3.30
CA ARG A 520 -23.40 49.50 3.67
C ARG A 520 -22.21 50.10 2.93
N ILE A 521 -21.14 49.34 2.74
CA ILE A 521 -19.97 49.75 1.95
C ILE A 521 -20.35 50.02 0.50
N ARG A 522 -21.19 49.15 -0.08
CA ARG A 522 -21.68 49.28 -1.47
C ARG A 522 -22.61 50.47 -1.67
N GLU A 523 -23.46 50.75 -0.68
CA GLU A 523 -24.43 51.87 -0.73
C GLU A 523 -23.83 53.23 -0.36
N SER A 524 -22.65 53.26 0.28
CA SER A 524 -21.99 54.50 0.66
C SER A 524 -21.56 55.32 -0.58
N LYS A 525 -21.87 56.63 -0.58
CA LYS A 525 -21.63 57.57 -1.70
C LYS A 525 -20.14 57.83 -2.06
N GLY A 526 -19.21 57.05 -1.50
CA GLY A 526 -17.76 57.11 -1.75
C GLY A 526 -17.19 55.79 -2.29
N HIS A 527 -18.02 54.92 -2.87
CA HIS A 527 -17.59 53.66 -3.43
C HIS A 527 -16.68 53.89 -4.65
N ASP A 528 -15.38 53.59 -4.52
CA ASP A 528 -14.36 53.69 -5.59
C ASP A 528 -14.52 52.64 -6.71
N GLY A 529 -15.64 51.91 -6.74
CA GLY A 529 -15.88 50.80 -7.67
C GLY A 529 -14.93 49.60 -7.47
N MET A 530 -14.12 49.59 -6.42
CA MET A 530 -13.12 48.57 -6.15
C MET A 530 -13.77 47.30 -5.61
N GLU A 531 -13.59 46.18 -6.31
CA GLU A 531 -14.01 44.86 -5.84
C GLU A 531 -13.29 44.50 -4.53
N ARG A 532 -14.04 43.91 -3.60
CA ARG A 532 -13.55 43.51 -2.28
C ARG A 532 -13.95 42.06 -2.03
N ILE A 533 -13.04 41.28 -1.45
CA ILE A 533 -13.31 39.92 -0.99
C ILE A 533 -13.11 39.88 0.52
N PHE A 534 -14.11 39.37 1.23
CA PHE A 534 -14.04 39.11 2.66
C PHE A 534 -13.95 37.62 2.93
N THR A 535 -12.96 37.19 3.73
CA THR A 535 -12.87 35.81 4.20
C THR A 535 -13.43 35.68 5.60
N ILE A 536 -14.31 34.70 5.82
CA ILE A 536 -14.96 34.42 7.10
C ILE A 536 -14.55 33.01 7.54
N ASN A 537 -14.15 32.88 8.81
CA ASN A 537 -13.87 31.57 9.41
C ASN A 537 -15.19 30.90 9.84
N LEU A 538 -15.30 29.59 9.66
CA LEU A 538 -16.47 28.79 10.01
C LEU A 538 -16.08 27.65 10.94
N SER A 539 -16.91 27.40 11.95
CA SER A 539 -16.74 26.28 12.88
C SER A 539 -17.05 24.93 12.24
N ALA A 540 -16.46 23.86 12.80
CA ALA A 540 -16.71 22.50 12.32
C ALA A 540 -18.20 22.10 12.51
N GLU A 541 -18.81 22.57 13.59
CA GLU A 541 -20.22 22.37 13.92
C GLU A 541 -21.16 23.01 12.89
N SER A 542 -20.85 24.22 12.42
CA SER A 542 -21.62 24.86 11.35
C SER A 542 -21.45 24.19 10.00
N VAL A 543 -20.26 23.68 9.69
CA VAL A 543 -20.03 22.92 8.45
C VAL A 543 -20.78 21.58 8.47
N ALA A 544 -20.97 20.99 9.65
CA ALA A 544 -21.73 19.75 9.82
C ALA A 544 -23.26 19.96 9.87
N ASP A 545 -23.74 21.19 10.03
CA ASP A 545 -25.17 21.52 10.05
C ASP A 545 -25.75 21.58 8.63
N GLU A 546 -26.57 20.60 8.27
CA GLU A 546 -27.22 20.49 6.95
C GLU A 546 -28.08 21.73 6.60
N THR A 547 -28.60 22.45 7.60
CA THR A 547 -29.43 23.65 7.40
C THR A 547 -28.62 24.93 7.22
N PHE A 548 -27.31 24.88 7.48
CA PHE A 548 -26.45 26.06 7.48
C PHE A 548 -26.26 26.65 6.07
N LEU A 549 -26.17 25.78 5.06
CA LEU A 549 -26.01 26.20 3.67
C LEU A 549 -27.26 26.96 3.18
N GLU A 550 -28.46 26.46 3.49
CA GLU A 550 -29.72 27.12 3.14
C GLU A 550 -29.83 28.50 3.80
N TYR A 551 -29.38 28.62 5.06
CA TYR A 551 -29.31 29.90 5.74
C TYR A 551 -28.41 30.89 5.01
N ILE A 552 -27.20 30.49 4.62
CA ILE A 552 -26.26 31.37 3.91
C ILE A 552 -26.90 31.90 2.61
N PHE A 553 -27.50 31.03 1.80
CA PHE A 553 -28.16 31.45 0.56
C PHE A 553 -29.31 32.42 0.81
N SER A 554 -30.18 32.13 1.79
CA SER A 554 -31.27 33.05 2.14
C SER A 554 -30.78 34.43 2.57
N ARG A 555 -29.64 34.51 3.27
CA ARG A 555 -29.06 35.81 3.68
C ARG A 555 -28.49 36.58 2.50
N PHE A 556 -27.84 35.92 1.55
CA PHE A 556 -27.36 36.59 0.33
C PHE A 556 -28.52 37.18 -0.49
N GLU A 557 -29.65 36.47 -0.58
CA GLU A 557 -30.87 36.97 -1.21
C GLU A 557 -31.46 38.17 -0.45
N ASP A 558 -31.60 38.07 0.88
CA ASP A 558 -32.13 39.14 1.74
C ASP A 558 -31.33 40.45 1.64
N PHE A 559 -29.99 40.36 1.53
CA PHE A 559 -29.10 41.51 1.44
C PHE A 559 -28.77 41.94 -0.01
N GLY A 560 -29.29 41.23 -1.03
CA GLY A 560 -29.10 41.56 -2.44
C GLY A 560 -27.64 41.51 -2.91
N LEU A 561 -26.81 40.65 -2.28
CA LEU A 561 -25.38 40.54 -2.57
C LEU A 561 -25.09 39.31 -3.45
N PRO A 562 -24.30 39.43 -4.53
CA PRO A 562 -23.87 38.26 -5.30
C PRO A 562 -22.96 37.36 -4.45
N PRO A 563 -23.10 36.02 -4.49
CA PRO A 563 -22.24 35.08 -3.75
C PRO A 563 -20.75 35.12 -4.13
N GLN A 564 -20.43 35.81 -5.23
CA GLN A 564 -19.07 36.01 -5.74
C GLN A 564 -18.35 37.20 -5.09
N SER A 565 -19.05 37.98 -4.25
CA SER A 565 -18.54 39.19 -3.59
C SER A 565 -17.96 38.89 -2.21
#